data_AF-X1KIX0-F1
#
_entry.id   AF-X1KIX0-F1
#
_cell.length_a   1.000
_cell.length_b   1.000
_cell.length_c   1.000
_cell.angle_alpha   90.00
_cell.angle_beta   90.00
_cell.angle_gamma   90.00
#
_symmetry.space_group_name_H-M   'P 1'
#
loop_
_entity.id
_entity.type
_entity.pdbx_description
1 polymer ?
#
loop_
_entity_poly.entity_id
_entity_poly.type
_entity_poly.pdbx_seq_one_letter_code
_entity_poly.pdbx_strand_id
1 'polypeptide(L)' 'MEVAKGGEIFVPANVQSKKIVDLAKEISDDLEVVGVRPGEKIAEKLISGEEQGRAIRVGDMWVIR' A
#
# COMPACT_ATOMS: atom_id res chain seq x y z
N MET A 1 -3.01 11.24 24.56
CA MET A 1 -4.25 10.82 23.89
C MET A 1 -4.00 9.41 23.42
N GLU A 2 -4.70 8.42 23.95
CA GLU A 2 -4.58 7.05 23.46
C GLU A 2 -5.27 6.97 22.10
N VAL A 3 -4.49 6.66 21.04
CA VAL A 3 -4.98 6.72 19.65
C VAL A 3 -5.79 5.47 19.31
N ALA A 4 -5.44 4.32 19.89
CA ALA A 4 -6.18 3.07 19.72
C ALA A 4 -7.29 2.95 20.77
N LYS A 5 -8.55 2.87 20.34
CA LYS A 5 -9.71 2.64 21.21
C LYS A 5 -10.53 1.42 20.80
N GLY A 6 -10.14 0.75 19.72
CA GLY A 6 -10.77 -0.44 19.17
C GLY A 6 -11.63 -0.12 17.95
N GLY A 7 -11.42 -0.87 16.87
CA GLY A 7 -12.14 -0.72 15.60
C GLY A 7 -11.45 0.18 14.58
N GLU A 8 -10.31 0.80 14.92
CA GLU A 8 -9.53 1.58 13.97
C GLU A 8 -8.60 0.71 13.10
N ILE A 9 -8.36 1.17 11.86
CA ILE A 9 -7.32 0.62 10.98
C ILE A 9 -6.19 1.65 10.86
N PHE A 10 -4.95 1.21 11.14
CA PHE A 10 -3.75 2.04 11.10
C PHE A 10 -2.97 1.76 9.82
N VAL A 11 -2.74 2.80 9.02
CA VAL A 11 -2.05 2.71 7.72
C VAL A 11 -0.87 3.68 7.71
N PRO A 12 0.37 3.29 7.38
CA PRO A 12 1.48 4.23 7.33
C PRO A 12 1.27 5.31 6.25
N ALA A 13 1.55 6.57 6.58
CA ALA A 13 1.26 7.71 5.71
C ALA A 13 2.30 7.95 4.60
N ASN A 14 3.51 7.41 4.78
CA ASN A 14 4.66 7.72 3.94
C ASN A 14 5.16 6.50 3.14
N VAL A 15 4.29 5.54 2.81
CA VAL A 15 4.65 4.38 1.97
C VAL A 15 4.96 4.85 0.55
N GLN A 16 6.15 4.48 0.06
CA GLN A 16 6.53 4.70 -1.33
C GLN A 16 6.15 3.50 -2.18
N SER A 17 5.58 3.75 -3.36
CA SER A 17 5.38 2.73 -4.37
C SER A 17 6.64 2.60 -5.23
N LYS A 18 6.95 1.36 -5.64
CA LYS A 18 8.00 1.06 -6.62
C LYS A 18 7.41 0.22 -7.75
N LYS A 19 7.91 0.41 -8.97
CA LYS A 19 7.60 -0.50 -10.07
C LYS A 19 8.37 -1.80 -9.86
N ILE A 20 7.67 -2.92 -9.93
CA ILE A 20 8.29 -4.24 -9.75
C ILE A 20 9.39 -4.54 -10.77
N VAL A 21 9.28 -3.98 -11.98
CA VAL A 21 10.28 -4.13 -13.05
C VAL A 21 11.59 -3.43 -12.70
N ASP A 22 11.54 -2.28 -12.04
CA ASP A 22 12.77 -1.57 -11.64
C ASP A 22 13.52 -2.39 -10.58
N LEU A 23 12.78 -2.97 -9.62
CA LEU A 23 13.36 -3.90 -8.63
C LEU A 23 13.92 -5.17 -9.27
N ALA A 24 13.23 -5.75 -10.26
CA ALA A 24 13.72 -6.93 -10.96
C ALA A 24 15.04 -6.67 -11.69
N LYS A 25 15.17 -5.49 -12.33
CA LYS A 25 16.41 -5.06 -13.00
C LYS A 25 17.56 -4.81 -12.05
N GLU A 26 17.29 -4.39 -10.81
CA GLU A 26 18.32 -4.29 -9.77
C GLU A 26 18.91 -5.67 -9.38
N ILE A 27 18.17 -6.76 -9.64
CA ILE A 27 18.60 -8.13 -9.34
C ILE A 27 19.30 -8.79 -10.54
N SER A 28 18.76 -8.63 -11.75
CA SER A 28 19.28 -9.21 -12.98
C SER A 28 18.82 -8.42 -14.21
N ASP A 29 19.70 -8.31 -15.20
CA ASP A 29 19.36 -7.77 -16.53
C ASP A 29 18.73 -8.82 -17.46
N ASP A 30 18.89 -10.12 -17.15
CA ASP A 30 18.26 -11.22 -17.87
C ASP A 30 16.92 -11.55 -17.22
N LEU A 31 15.82 -11.10 -17.85
CA LEU A 31 14.46 -11.15 -17.31
C LEU A 31 13.46 -11.69 -18.36
N GLU A 32 12.65 -12.67 -17.96
CA GLU A 32 11.51 -13.17 -18.73
C GLU A 32 10.19 -12.53 -18.28
N VAL A 33 9.37 -12.08 -19.23
CA VAL A 33 8.03 -11.54 -18.94
C VAL A 33 6.98 -12.64 -19.09
N VAL A 34 6.59 -13.23 -17.96
CA VAL A 34 5.63 -14.34 -17.90
C VAL A 34 4.15 -13.91 -17.93
N GLY A 35 3.87 -12.61 -17.80
CA GLY A 35 2.51 -12.07 -17.74
C GLY A 35 1.88 -12.10 -16.33
N VAL A 36 0.60 -11.77 -16.25
CA VAL A 36 -0.17 -11.66 -14.99
C VAL A 36 -0.76 -13.02 -14.62
N ARG A 37 -0.61 -13.43 -13.35
CA ARG A 37 -1.21 -14.68 -12.85
C ARG A 37 -2.68 -14.50 -12.47
N PRO A 38 -3.50 -15.58 -12.50
CA PRO A 38 -4.90 -15.51 -12.09
C PRO A 38 -5.05 -14.94 -10.66
N GLY A 39 -5.84 -13.87 -10.53
CA GLY A 39 -6.09 -13.19 -9.24
C GLY A 39 -5.05 -12.16 -8.82
N GLU A 40 -3.98 -11.95 -9.59
CA GLU A 40 -2.95 -10.96 -9.27
C GLU A 40 -3.44 -9.53 -9.52
N LYS A 41 -3.24 -8.65 -8.52
CA LYS A 41 -3.53 -7.23 -8.63
C LYS A 41 -2.33 -6.49 -9.21
N ILE A 42 -2.59 -5.53 -10.11
CA ILE A 42 -1.55 -4.71 -10.74
C ILE A 42 -0.95 -3.67 -9.78
N ALA A 43 -1.77 -3.17 -8.84
CA ALA A 43 -1.34 -2.17 -7.88
C ALA A 43 -2.04 -2.40 -6.53
N GLU A 44 -1.31 -2.09 -5.47
CA GLU A 44 -1.86 -2.10 -4.12
C GLU A 44 -2.58 -0.80 -3.77
N LYS A 45 -3.55 -0.92 -2.87
CA LYS A 45 -4.32 0.20 -2.34
C LYS A 45 -4.39 0.03 -0.83
N LEU A 46 -3.88 1.02 -0.10
CA LEU A 46 -3.85 0.99 1.36
C LEU A 46 -5.09 1.65 1.99
N ILE A 47 -5.72 2.60 1.29
CA ILE A 47 -6.95 3.27 1.71
C ILE A 47 -7.88 3.33 0.50
N SER A 48 -9.04 2.70 0.60
CA SER A 48 -10.09 2.76 -0.42
C SER A 48 -10.75 4.14 -0.49
N GLY A 49 -11.42 4.45 -1.59
CA GLY A 49 -12.15 5.72 -1.72
C GLY A 49 -13.27 5.87 -0.67
N GLU A 50 -13.89 4.75 -0.26
CA GLU A 50 -14.92 4.72 0.79
C GLU A 50 -14.33 4.99 2.19
N GLU A 51 -13.08 4.59 2.42
CA GLU A 51 -12.37 4.83 3.67
C GLU A 51 -11.77 6.23 3.76
N GLN A 52 -11.48 6.89 2.64
CA GLN A 52 -10.87 8.23 2.62
C GLN A 52 -11.64 9.25 3.45
N GLY A 53 -12.98 9.22 3.42
CA GLY A 53 -13.82 10.13 4.20
C GLY A 53 -13.73 9.93 5.71
N ARG A 54 -13.18 8.80 6.16
CA ARG A 54 -13.04 8.42 7.57
C ARG A 54 -11.57 8.28 8.00
N ALA A 55 -10.64 8.54 7.09
CA ALA A 55 -9.20 8.48 7.33
C ALA A 55 -8.69 9.83 7.87
N ILE A 56 -8.08 9.82 9.05
CA ILE A 56 -7.44 11.00 9.66
C ILE A 56 -5.93 10.80 9.76
N ARG A 57 -5.13 11.81 9.40
CA ARG A 57 -3.68 11.74 9.53
C ARG A 57 -3.26 12.03 10.97
N VAL A 58 -2.46 11.13 11.55
CA VAL A 58 -1.89 11.22 12.90
C VAL A 58 -0.40 10.90 12.81
N GLY A 59 0.43 11.95 12.80
CA GLY A 59 1.88 11.80 12.58
C GLY A 59 2.19 11.11 11.24
N ASP A 60 2.90 9.99 11.33
CA ASP A 60 3.32 9.17 10.18
C ASP A 60 2.32 8.05 9.81
N MET A 61 1.07 8.16 10.27
CA MET A 61 0.01 7.21 9.97
C MET A 61 -1.30 7.91 9.57
N TRP A 62 -2.14 7.17 8.88
CA TRP A 62 -3.57 7.38 8.73
C TRP A 62 -4.30 6.43 9.68
N VAL A 63 -5.34 6.93 10.35
CA VAL A 63 -6.22 6.16 11.23
C VAL A 63 -7.61 6.21 10.63
N ILE A 64 -8.20 5.05 10.30
CA ILE A 64 -9.51 4.92 9.67
C ILE A 64 -10.50 4.39 10.72
N ARG A 65 -11.72 4.94 10.78
CA ARG A 65 -12.79 4.49 11.68
C ARG A 65 -14.12 4.24 10.96
#